data_AF-A0A550GJV3-F1
#
_entry.id   AF-A0A550GJV3-F1
#
_cell.length_a   1.000
_cell.length_b   1.000
_cell.length_c   1.000
_cell.angle_alpha   90.00
_cell.angle_beta   90.00
_cell.angle_gamma   90.00
#
_symmetry.space_group_name_H-M   'P 1'
#
loop_
_entity.id
_entity.type
_entity.pdbx_description
1 polymer ?
#
loop_
_entity_poly.entity_id
_entity_poly.type
_entity_poly.pdbx_seq_one_letter_code
_entity_poly.pdbx_strand_id
1 'polypeptide(L)' 'TAVDEAAKIMAEKGIKKLPVIEDGRVVGIVSTSDIISASPAQLGLMEELLSYSEINA' A
#
# COMPACT_ATOMS: atom_id res chain seq x y z
N THR A 1 -10.29 4.65 -5.42
CA THR A 1 -9.71 3.92 -4.27
C THR A 1 -9.00 4.91 -3.38
N ALA A 2 -9.18 4.80 -2.07
CA ALA A 2 -8.49 5.66 -1.10
C ALA A 2 -7.07 5.12 -0.79
N VAL A 3 -6.21 5.96 -0.22
CA VAL A 3 -4.77 5.64 -0.02
C VAL A 3 -4.57 4.57 1.06
N ASP A 4 -5.40 4.56 2.09
CA ASP A 4 -5.46 3.56 3.15
C ASP A 4 -5.81 2.16 2.61
N GLU A 5 -6.76 2.08 1.70
CA GLU A 5 -7.14 0.83 1.04
C GLU A 5 -5.99 0.29 0.17
N ALA A 6 -5.29 1.17 -0.56
CA ALA A 6 -4.11 0.80 -1.33
C ALA A 6 -2.97 0.28 -0.43
N ALA A 7 -2.73 0.93 0.72
CA ALA A 7 -1.75 0.51 1.72
C ALA A 7 -2.08 -0.89 2.28
N LYS A 8 -3.35 -1.13 2.61
CA LYS A 8 -3.81 -2.43 3.09
C LYS A 8 -3.57 -3.54 2.06
N ILE A 9 -3.91 -3.30 0.79
CA ILE A 9 -3.65 -4.27 -0.29
C ILE A 9 -2.16 -4.54 -0.46
N MET A 10 -1.32 -3.50 -0.41
CA MET A 10 0.14 -3.65 -0.47
C MET A 10 0.66 -4.57 0.65
N ALA A 11 0.24 -4.32 1.88
CA ALA A 11 0.64 -5.11 3.04
C ALA A 11 0.13 -6.56 2.97
N GLU A 12 -1.16 -6.77 2.71
CA GLU A 12 -1.77 -8.11 2.62
C GLU A 12 -1.15 -8.98 1.52
N LYS A 13 -0.77 -8.36 0.39
CA LYS A 13 -0.18 -9.07 -0.76
C LYS A 13 1.35 -9.14 -0.69
N GLY A 14 1.98 -8.47 0.26
CA GLY A 14 3.44 -8.35 0.35
C GLY A 14 4.07 -7.64 -0.85
N ILE A 15 3.34 -6.73 -1.50
CA ILE A 15 3.80 -5.99 -2.69
C ILE A 15 4.08 -4.53 -2.36
N LYS A 16 5.13 -3.96 -2.95
CA LYS A 16 5.58 -2.59 -2.64
C LYS A 16 5.11 -1.52 -3.62
N LYS A 17 4.39 -1.92 -4.67
CA LYS A 17 4.00 -1.07 -5.79
C LYS A 17 2.65 -1.49 -6.33
N LEU A 18 1.80 -0.51 -6.65
CA LEU A 18 0.51 -0.71 -7.30
C LEU A 18 0.41 0.19 -8.55
N PRO A 19 -0.06 -0.33 -9.70
CA PRO A 19 -0.38 0.51 -10.85
C PRO A 19 -1.65 1.31 -10.58
N VAL A 20 -1.68 2.56 -11.04
CA VAL A 20 -2.89 3.38 -11.07
C VAL A 20 -3.52 3.25 -12.44
N ILE A 21 -4.79 2.85 -12.47
CA ILE A 21 -5.55 2.62 -13.69
C ILE A 21 -6.64 3.69 -13.84
N GLU A 22 -6.72 4.30 -15.02
CA GLU A 22 -7.80 5.20 -15.43
C GLU A 22 -8.24 4.81 -16.85
N ASP A 23 -9.54 4.68 -17.09
CA ASP A 23 -10.11 4.24 -18.36
C ASP A 23 -9.47 2.96 -18.95
N GLY A 24 -9.15 2.00 -18.07
CA GLY A 24 -8.53 0.73 -18.44
C GLY A 24 -7.06 0.83 -18.85
N ARG A 25 -6.42 1.98 -18.64
CA ARG A 25 -5.01 2.22 -18.97
C ARG A 25 -4.21 2.53 -17.72
N VAL A 26 -2.95 2.08 -17.70
CA VAL A 26 -2.00 2.45 -16.65
C VAL A 26 -1.62 3.91 -16.85
N VAL A 27 -1.96 4.76 -15.89
CA VAL A 27 -1.63 6.20 -15.89
C VAL A 27 -0.53 6.54 -14.89
N GLY A 28 -0.15 5.62 -14.02
CA GLY A 28 0.92 5.84 -13.06
C GLY A 28 1.21 4.62 -12.18
N ILE A 29 2.08 4.85 -11.20
CA ILE A 29 2.45 3.87 -10.18
C ILE A 29 2.49 4.56 -8.82
N VAL A 30 2.02 3.87 -7.80
CA VAL A 30 2.19 4.28 -6.40
C VAL A 30 3.05 3.24 -5.69
N SER A 31 4.03 3.69 -4.94
CA SER A 31 4.88 2.85 -4.10
C SER A 31 4.55 3.02 -2.62
N THR A 32 4.98 2.06 -1.80
CA THR A 32 4.88 2.18 -0.34
C THR A 32 5.55 3.47 0.17
N SER A 33 6.65 3.90 -0.46
CA SER A 33 7.34 5.15 -0.10
C SER A 33 6.52 6.40 -0.40
N ASP A 34 5.73 6.39 -1.48
CA ASP A 34 4.83 7.50 -1.81
C ASP A 34 3.70 7.62 -0.79
N ILE A 35 3.15 6.48 -0.34
CA ILE A 35 2.13 6.43 0.71
C ILE A 35 2.67 7.00 2.02
N ILE A 36 3.85 6.54 2.45
CA ILE A 36 4.51 7.00 3.68
C ILE A 36 4.76 8.52 3.63
N SER A 37 5.17 9.02 2.46
CA SER A 37 5.48 10.43 2.25
C SER A 37 4.21 11.30 2.20
N ALA A 38 3.09 10.74 1.76
CA ALA A 38 1.81 11.45 1.66
C ALA A 38 1.12 11.63 3.02
N SER A 39 1.26 10.67 3.95
CA SER A 39 0.86 10.84 5.34
C SER A 39 1.60 9.89 6.27
N PRO A 40 2.38 10.40 7.25
CA PRO A 40 3.05 9.58 8.26
C PRO A 40 2.10 8.69 9.07
N ALA A 41 0.82 9.07 9.20
CA ALA A 41 -0.19 8.26 9.89
C ALA A 41 -0.45 6.91 9.19
N GLN A 42 -0.18 6.82 7.88
CA GLN A 42 -0.35 5.59 7.10
C GLN A 42 0.79 4.58 7.31
N LEU A 43 1.92 5.01 7.89
CA LEU A 43 3.04 4.13 8.23
C LEU A 43 2.65 3.11 9.32
N GLY A 44 1.95 3.57 10.37
CA GLY A 44 1.58 2.71 11.49
C GLY A 44 0.64 1.56 11.09
N LEU A 45 -0.29 1.82 10.16
CA LEU A 45 -1.17 0.78 9.60
C LEU A 45 -0.38 -0.26 8.79
N MET A 46 0.63 0.18 8.05
CA MET A 46 1.47 -0.69 7.24
C MET A 46 2.36 -1.58 8.12
N GLU A 47 2.96 -1.01 9.18
CA GLU A 47 3.77 -1.75 10.16
C GLU A 47 2.96 -2.80 10.92
N GLU A 48 1.75 -2.43 11.36
CA GLU A 48 0.84 -3.36 12.03
C GLU A 48 0.49 -4.54 11.11
N LEU A 49 0.09 -4.27 9.86
CA LEU A 49 -0.27 -5.32 8.90
C LEU A 49 0.91 -6.21 8.46
N LEU A 50 2.10 -5.63 8.28
CA LEU A 50 3.30 -6.41 7.97
C LEU A 50 3.68 -7.31 9.15
N SER A 51 3.59 -6.79 10.39
CA SER A 51 3.77 -7.58 11.61
C SER A 51 2.78 -8.74 11.70
N TYR A 52 1.50 -8.53 11.34
CA TYR A 52 0.50 -9.61 11.30
C TYR A 52 0.83 -10.72 10.28
N SER A 53 1.47 -10.37 9.16
CA SER A 53 1.85 -11.35 8.13
C SER A 53 3.05 -12.20 8.52
N GLU A 54 4.01 -11.65 9.28
CA GLU A 54 5.20 -12.36 9.76
C GLU A 54 4.89 -13.34 10.90
N ILE A 55 3.82 -13.08 11.68
CA ILE A 55 3.42 -13.93 12.83
C ILE A 55 2.58 -15.14 12.40
N ASN A 56 1.93 -15.09 11.24
CA ASN A 56 1.02 -16.14 10.75
C ASN A 56 1.55 -16.92 9.53
N ALA A 57 2.83 -16.77 9.19
CA ALA A 57 3.54 -17.51 8.14
C ALA A 57 4.38 -18.65 8.75
#